data_AF-A0A432F8Y6-F1
#
_entry.id   AF-A0A432F8Y6-F1
#
_cell.length_a   1.000
_cell.length_b   1.000
_cell.length_c   1.000
_cell.angle_alpha   90.00
_cell.angle_beta   90.00
_cell.angle_gamma   90.00
#
_symmetry.space_group_name_H-M   'P 1'
#
loop_
_entity.id
_entity.type
_entity.pdbx_description
1 polymer ?
#
loop_
_entity_poly.entity_id
_entity_poly.type
_entity_poly.pdbx_seq_one_letter_code
_entity_poly.pdbx_strand_id
1 'polypeptide(L)'
;MLFRIFALTFTAFLFFSCGDESSSPLPPPKAQNENYTPLKGEERELLEKVLKSVFPPSWEILDIYSVTPSEDKNLKKYLVRFYSQVDHAVFSRYLWFSPKGEVLFTYAYKVSGEKAYPLIPPKGKEYPLENIGWVLDFERIAFSVNLPVTLTKGTQTVYLVWNPYCKVCYQKWKEILKTSKEKSVTLKIIPYHNVYYPLDNLYMLIYILYKAQKEGLLSVLENYYENSKDFGDFLEKLKKDALTNLGKIPKDDYNSIGFALKQIYQVLAQAKVFTVPTTVRLLEVKTRLGLAKGYVYIGELKIEPSP
;
A
#
# COMPACT_ATOMS: atom_id res chain seq x y z
N MET A 1 -30.57 -40.87 41.76
CA MET A 1 -29.39 -41.42 41.07
C MET A 1 -29.43 -40.95 39.62
N LEU A 2 -28.40 -40.22 39.19
CA LEU A 2 -27.92 -39.88 37.82
C LEU A 2 -28.88 -39.24 36.78
N PHE A 3 -28.68 -37.98 36.36
CA PHE A 3 -27.72 -37.35 35.39
C PHE A 3 -28.38 -37.18 33.99
N ARG A 4 -28.62 -35.93 33.50
CA ARG A 4 -27.83 -35.11 32.53
C ARG A 4 -27.81 -35.69 31.08
N ILE A 5 -27.80 -34.98 29.93
CA ILE A 5 -27.83 -33.56 29.45
C ILE A 5 -27.95 -33.59 27.89
N PHE A 6 -28.66 -32.62 27.28
CA PHE A 6 -28.54 -31.87 25.98
C PHE A 6 -27.61 -32.35 24.83
N ALA A 7 -27.78 -32.06 23.51
CA ALA A 7 -28.52 -31.05 22.72
C ALA A 7 -28.71 -31.54 21.24
N LEU A 8 -29.90 -31.40 20.60
CA LEU A 8 -30.34 -30.44 19.54
C LEU A 8 -29.34 -30.24 18.34
N THR A 9 -29.56 -30.86 17.17
CA THR A 9 -30.31 -30.40 15.96
C THR A 9 -29.95 -28.98 15.48
N PHE A 10 -29.63 -28.69 14.22
CA PHE A 10 -30.44 -28.83 13.00
C PHE A 10 -29.59 -28.68 11.73
N THR A 11 -29.91 -29.46 10.70
CA THR A 11 -29.49 -29.33 9.29
C THR A 11 -30.46 -28.44 8.52
N ALA A 12 -29.99 -27.63 7.57
CA ALA A 12 -30.68 -27.40 6.28
C ALA A 12 -29.81 -26.61 5.28
N PHE A 13 -29.70 -27.17 4.08
CA PHE A 13 -29.34 -26.52 2.82
C PHE A 13 -30.55 -25.73 2.28
N LEU A 14 -30.32 -24.65 1.50
CA LEU A 14 -30.80 -24.45 0.11
C LEU A 14 -30.51 -23.01 -0.41
N PHE A 15 -30.66 -22.87 -1.73
CA PHE A 15 -30.08 -21.93 -2.70
C PHE A 15 -30.48 -20.43 -2.70
N PHE A 16 -29.56 -19.64 -3.30
CA PHE A 16 -29.63 -18.34 -4.00
C PHE A 16 -30.61 -17.22 -3.58
N SER A 17 -30.05 -16.03 -3.33
CA SER A 17 -30.62 -14.74 -3.80
C SER A 17 -29.47 -13.79 -4.16
N CYS A 18 -29.56 -13.18 -5.35
CA CYS A 18 -28.89 -11.91 -5.64
C CYS A 18 -29.36 -10.87 -4.62
N GLY A 19 -28.43 -10.05 -4.14
CA GLY A 19 -28.72 -8.91 -3.30
C GLY A 19 -27.58 -7.93 -3.47
N ASP A 20 -27.92 -6.74 -3.97
CA ASP A 20 -27.01 -5.63 -4.18
C ASP A 20 -26.08 -5.44 -2.97
N GLU A 21 -24.77 -5.44 -3.20
CA GLU A 21 -23.83 -4.81 -2.27
C GLU A 21 -24.04 -3.29 -2.38
N SER A 22 -25.15 -2.80 -1.82
CA SER A 22 -25.11 -1.48 -1.21
C SER A 22 -24.15 -1.63 -0.03
N SER A 23 -22.88 -1.34 -0.26
CA SER A 23 -21.85 -1.27 0.76
C SER A 23 -22.27 -0.19 1.76
N SER A 24 -23.07 -0.57 2.75
CA SER A 24 -23.27 0.26 3.93
C SER A 24 -21.90 0.46 4.53
N PRO A 25 -21.44 1.71 4.67
CA PRO A 25 -20.08 1.95 5.10
C PRO A 25 -19.86 1.37 6.49
N LEU A 26 -18.73 0.69 6.64
CA LEU A 26 -18.30 0.17 7.93
C LEU A 26 -18.19 1.33 8.93
N PRO A 27 -18.83 1.25 10.11
CA PRO A 27 -18.77 2.33 11.07
C PRO A 27 -17.33 2.52 11.57
N PRO A 28 -16.88 3.77 11.77
CA PRO A 28 -15.54 4.05 12.27
C PRO A 28 -15.36 3.50 13.70
N PRO A 29 -14.11 3.20 14.11
CA PRO A 29 -13.81 2.82 15.48
C PRO A 29 -14.16 3.95 16.45
N LYS A 30 -14.78 3.61 17.58
CA LYS A 30 -15.29 4.59 18.54
C LYS A 30 -14.21 5.09 19.49
N ALA A 31 -14.10 6.41 19.67
CA ALA A 31 -13.44 6.97 20.84
C ALA A 31 -14.32 6.71 22.09
N GLN A 32 -13.70 6.62 23.27
CA GLN A 32 -14.47 6.51 24.52
C GLN A 32 -15.38 7.73 24.64
N ASN A 33 -16.71 7.47 24.64
CA ASN A 33 -17.80 8.45 24.80
C ASN A 33 -18.21 9.29 23.57
N GLU A 34 -17.79 8.93 22.35
CA GLU A 34 -18.31 9.56 21.13
C GLU A 34 -19.37 8.71 20.42
N ASN A 35 -20.43 9.38 19.96
CA ASN A 35 -21.46 8.82 19.10
C ASN A 35 -21.31 9.36 17.67
N TYR A 36 -21.30 8.44 16.70
CA TYR A 36 -21.19 8.73 15.28
C TYR A 36 -22.51 8.43 14.60
N THR A 37 -23.10 9.45 13.97
CA THR A 37 -24.35 9.31 13.21
C THR A 37 -24.07 9.59 11.75
N PRO A 38 -24.31 8.64 10.82
CA PRO A 38 -24.13 8.88 9.39
C PRO A 38 -24.91 10.12 8.94
N LEU A 39 -24.23 11.06 8.29
CA LEU A 39 -24.86 12.27 7.77
C LEU A 39 -25.63 11.95 6.49
N LYS A 40 -26.81 12.55 6.32
CA LYS A 40 -27.71 12.33 5.18
C LYS A 40 -28.37 13.65 4.75
N GLY A 41 -28.93 13.69 3.54
CA GLY A 41 -29.68 14.83 3.03
C GLY A 41 -28.84 16.06 2.70
N GLU A 42 -29.46 17.23 2.68
CA GLU A 42 -28.87 18.49 2.21
C GLU A 42 -27.58 18.87 2.94
N GLU A 43 -27.50 18.60 4.25
CA GLU A 43 -26.30 18.91 5.05
C GLU A 43 -25.08 18.10 4.58
N ARG A 44 -25.28 16.84 4.18
CA ARG A 44 -24.23 16.02 3.58
C ARG A 44 -23.79 16.59 2.23
N GLU A 45 -24.74 16.94 1.37
CA GLU A 45 -24.43 17.45 0.02
C GLU A 45 -23.67 18.77 0.05
N LEU A 46 -24.07 19.67 0.95
CA LEU A 46 -23.37 20.94 1.19
C LEU A 46 -21.93 20.66 1.63
N LEU A 47 -21.76 19.78 2.63
CA LEU A 47 -20.46 19.46 3.16
C LEU A 47 -19.55 18.80 2.12
N GLU A 48 -20.06 17.85 1.34
CA GLU A 48 -19.30 17.25 0.23
C GLU A 48 -18.78 18.30 -0.78
N LYS A 49 -19.60 19.30 -1.13
CA LYS A 49 -19.19 20.40 -2.02
C LYS A 49 -18.07 21.23 -1.40
N VAL A 50 -18.19 21.60 -0.13
CA VAL A 50 -17.15 22.35 0.58
C VAL A 50 -15.86 21.54 0.65
N LEU A 51 -15.93 20.26 1.05
CA LEU A 51 -14.75 19.41 1.20
C LEU A 51 -14.01 19.18 -0.13
N LYS A 52 -14.73 19.04 -1.24
CA LYS A 52 -14.12 18.94 -2.59
C LYS A 52 -13.31 20.18 -2.99
N SER A 53 -13.59 21.36 -2.41
CA SER A 53 -12.81 22.59 -2.64
C SER A 53 -11.59 22.73 -1.72
N VAL A 54 -11.55 21.97 -0.62
CA VAL A 54 -10.53 22.10 0.42
C VAL A 54 -9.49 20.99 0.34
N PHE A 55 -9.91 19.77 0.01
CA PHE A 55 -9.05 18.60 -0.08
C PHE A 55 -8.62 18.33 -1.53
N PRO A 56 -7.49 17.62 -1.75
CA PRO A 56 -7.01 17.31 -3.09
C PRO A 56 -8.10 16.62 -3.94
N PRO A 57 -8.23 16.95 -5.25
CA PRO A 57 -9.23 16.32 -6.12
C PRO A 57 -9.10 14.80 -6.26
N SER A 58 -7.92 14.24 -5.94
CA SER A 58 -7.66 12.80 -5.94
C SER A 58 -8.20 12.08 -4.70
N TRP A 59 -8.74 12.81 -3.72
CA TRP A 59 -9.34 12.24 -2.52
C TRP A 59 -10.84 12.08 -2.70
N GLU A 60 -11.29 10.84 -2.59
CA GLU A 60 -12.70 10.48 -2.65
C GLU A 60 -13.30 10.53 -1.25
N ILE A 61 -14.41 11.24 -1.08
CA ILE A 61 -15.14 11.27 0.19
C ILE A 61 -15.97 9.98 0.24
N LEU A 62 -15.62 9.08 1.17
CA LEU A 62 -16.36 7.84 1.39
C LEU A 62 -17.58 8.11 2.27
N ASP A 63 -17.31 8.63 3.46
CA ASP A 63 -18.28 8.74 4.53
C ASP A 63 -18.16 10.06 5.29
N ILE A 64 -19.30 10.54 5.77
CA ILE A 64 -19.40 11.68 6.68
C ILE A 64 -20.30 11.29 7.83
N TYR A 65 -19.80 11.45 9.06
CA TYR A 65 -20.55 11.22 10.29
C TYR A 65 -20.61 12.51 11.09
N SER A 66 -21.79 12.84 11.63
CA SER A 66 -21.90 13.79 12.74
C SER A 66 -21.41 13.14 14.03
N VAL A 67 -20.61 13.87 14.81
CA VAL A 67 -19.96 13.37 16.03
C VAL A 67 -20.50 14.14 17.24
N THR A 68 -20.96 13.41 18.25
CA THR A 68 -21.41 13.99 19.52
C THR A 68 -20.78 13.29 20.73
N PRO A 69 -20.43 14.02 21.80
CA PRO A 69 -20.44 15.48 21.90
C PRO A 69 -19.29 16.13 21.09
N SER A 70 -19.47 17.40 20.73
CA SER A 70 -18.37 18.25 20.26
C SER A 70 -17.62 18.82 21.47
N GLU A 71 -16.32 19.06 21.34
CA GLU A 71 -15.52 19.72 22.38
C GLU A 71 -15.99 21.17 22.65
N ASP A 72 -16.58 21.81 21.63
CA ASP A 72 -17.19 23.14 21.73
C ASP A 72 -18.67 23.05 21.33
N LYS A 73 -19.55 23.55 22.21
CA LYS A 73 -21.01 23.58 21.97
C LYS A 73 -21.40 24.43 20.75
N ASN A 74 -20.54 25.36 20.35
CA ASN A 74 -20.75 26.21 19.19
C ASN A 74 -20.18 25.60 17.91
N LEU A 75 -19.48 24.47 17.95
CA LEU A 75 -18.94 23.84 16.75
C LEU A 75 -19.64 22.52 16.49
N LYS A 76 -20.09 22.31 15.25
CA LYS A 76 -20.52 20.99 14.78
C LYS A 76 -19.29 20.18 14.42
N LYS A 77 -19.08 19.05 15.09
CA LYS A 77 -17.99 18.12 14.82
C LYS A 77 -18.43 17.04 13.83
N TYR A 78 -17.61 16.80 12.83
CA TYR A 78 -17.77 15.72 11.86
C TYR A 78 -16.56 14.81 11.86
N LEU A 79 -16.79 13.53 11.58
CA LEU A 79 -15.76 12.58 11.19
C LEU A 79 -15.95 12.29 9.71
N VAL A 80 -14.93 12.60 8.91
CA VAL A 80 -14.94 12.35 7.48
C VAL A 80 -13.88 11.31 7.14
N ARG A 81 -14.27 10.33 6.31
CA ARG A 81 -13.37 9.31 5.77
C ARG A 81 -13.10 9.60 4.31
N PHE A 82 -11.83 9.74 3.97
CA PHE A 82 -11.36 10.00 2.61
C PHE A 82 -10.57 8.80 2.10
N TYR A 83 -10.86 8.32 0.90
CA TYR A 83 -9.96 7.42 0.20
C TYR A 83 -8.99 8.22 -0.67
N SER A 84 -7.68 8.02 -0.48
CA SER A 84 -6.66 8.57 -1.35
C SER A 84 -6.21 7.49 -2.32
N GLN A 85 -6.51 7.69 -3.61
CA GLN A 85 -6.02 6.80 -4.68
C GLN A 85 -4.49 6.80 -4.81
N VAL A 86 -3.82 7.87 -4.36
CA VAL A 86 -2.35 7.98 -4.42
C VAL A 86 -1.68 7.23 -3.29
N ASP A 87 -2.31 7.20 -2.11
CA ASP A 87 -1.78 6.53 -0.93
C ASP A 87 -2.32 5.10 -0.75
N HIS A 88 -3.33 4.72 -1.56
CA HIS A 88 -4.08 3.47 -1.41
C HIS A 88 -4.58 3.27 0.03
N ALA A 89 -5.08 4.37 0.63
CA ALA A 89 -5.38 4.42 2.05
C ALA A 89 -6.65 5.23 2.32
N VAL A 90 -7.37 4.80 3.35
CA VAL A 90 -8.49 5.56 3.92
C VAL A 90 -7.97 6.38 5.09
N PHE A 91 -8.16 7.69 5.01
CA PHE A 91 -7.83 8.64 6.06
C PHE A 91 -9.10 9.09 6.77
N SER A 92 -9.12 8.95 8.09
CA SER A 92 -10.19 9.50 8.92
C SER A 92 -9.73 10.84 9.50
N ARG A 93 -10.55 11.88 9.37
CA ARG A 93 -10.26 13.22 9.92
C ARG A 93 -11.48 13.78 10.66
N TYR A 94 -11.21 14.40 11.81
CA TYR A 94 -12.21 15.28 12.42
C TYR A 94 -12.18 16.64 11.76
N LEU A 95 -13.38 17.20 11.55
CA LEU A 95 -13.61 18.53 11.02
C LEU A 95 -14.62 19.24 11.91
N TRP A 96 -14.50 20.55 12.05
CA TRP A 96 -15.45 21.36 12.80
C TRP A 96 -15.99 22.48 11.93
N PHE A 97 -17.29 22.72 12.01
CA PHE A 97 -17.94 23.85 11.37
C PHE A 97 -18.49 24.81 12.40
N SER A 98 -18.40 26.10 12.10
CA SER A 98 -19.15 27.13 12.83
C SER A 98 -20.67 26.86 12.74
N PRO A 99 -21.49 27.37 13.68
CA PRO A 99 -22.94 27.06 13.72
C PRO A 99 -23.66 27.37 12.42
N LYS A 100 -23.22 28.43 11.73
CA LYS A 100 -23.79 28.93 10.47
C LYS A 100 -23.19 28.27 9.22
N GLY A 101 -22.19 27.40 9.39
CA GLY A 101 -21.51 26.74 8.26
C GLY A 101 -20.52 27.62 7.50
N GLU A 102 -20.20 28.81 8.00
CA GLU A 102 -19.38 29.83 7.29
C GLU A 102 -17.87 29.54 7.40
N VAL A 103 -17.43 28.82 8.42
CA VAL A 103 -16.01 28.55 8.69
C VAL A 103 -15.81 27.06 8.94
N LEU A 104 -14.85 26.47 8.22
CA LEU A 104 -14.38 25.09 8.39
C LEU A 104 -13.02 25.09 9.09
N PHE A 105 -12.90 24.30 10.15
CA PHE A 105 -11.65 24.01 10.83
C PHE A 105 -11.25 22.56 10.53
N THR A 106 -10.08 22.35 9.94
CA THR A 106 -9.56 21.03 9.56
C THR A 106 -8.57 20.44 10.56
N TYR A 107 -8.18 21.22 11.57
CA TYR A 107 -7.30 20.84 12.66
C TYR A 107 -7.75 21.51 13.95
N ALA A 108 -7.75 20.75 15.04
CA ALA A 108 -7.95 21.29 16.37
C ALA A 108 -6.99 20.61 17.35
N TYR A 109 -6.64 21.33 18.41
CA TYR A 109 -5.76 20.85 19.44
C TYR A 109 -6.42 21.06 20.81
N LYS A 110 -6.37 20.04 21.66
CA LYS A 110 -6.69 20.18 23.08
C LYS A 110 -5.47 20.70 23.81
N VAL A 111 -5.60 21.86 24.43
CA VAL A 111 -4.57 22.45 25.28
C VAL A 111 -4.78 21.99 26.73
N SER A 112 -3.71 21.53 27.38
CA SER A 112 -3.70 21.13 28.78
C SER A 112 -2.41 21.63 29.43
N GLY A 113 -2.51 22.72 30.18
CA GLY A 113 -1.34 23.46 30.66
C GLY A 113 -0.55 24.03 29.49
N GLU A 114 0.76 23.81 29.48
CA GLU A 114 1.68 24.27 28.42
C GLU A 114 1.75 23.32 27.20
N LYS A 115 0.96 22.24 27.19
CA LYS A 115 0.99 21.24 26.12
C LYS A 115 -0.27 21.29 25.27
N ALA A 116 -0.10 21.12 23.96
CA ALA A 116 -1.18 20.97 22.99
C ALA A 116 -1.15 19.57 22.37
N TYR A 117 -2.31 18.94 22.25
CA TYR A 117 -2.46 17.60 21.71
C TYR A 117 -3.45 17.63 20.53
N PRO A 118 -3.10 17.09 19.36
CA PRO A 118 -3.99 17.11 18.22
C PRO A 118 -5.24 16.26 18.49
N LEU A 119 -6.40 16.79 18.14
CA LEU A 119 -7.66 16.04 18.16
C LEU A 119 -7.74 15.21 16.88
N ILE A 120 -7.36 13.94 16.97
CA ILE A 120 -7.38 12.97 15.87
C ILE A 120 -8.36 11.83 16.16
N PRO A 121 -8.98 11.24 15.13
CA PRO A 121 -9.82 10.07 15.32
C PRO A 121 -8.99 8.84 15.76
N PRO A 122 -9.61 7.86 16.44
CA PRO A 122 -8.91 6.68 16.97
C PRO A 122 -8.12 5.88 15.93
N LYS A 123 -8.59 5.82 14.68
CA LYS A 123 -7.82 5.29 13.54
C LYS A 123 -7.72 6.33 12.44
N GLY A 124 -6.54 6.93 12.32
CA GLY A 124 -6.25 7.97 11.33
C GLY A 124 -5.99 7.47 9.92
N LYS A 125 -5.42 6.27 9.75
CA LYS A 125 -5.06 5.68 8.44
C LYS A 125 -5.37 4.19 8.43
N GLU A 126 -6.07 3.74 7.41
CA GLU A 126 -6.43 2.34 7.16
C GLU A 126 -6.09 1.95 5.72
N TYR A 127 -5.86 0.67 5.47
CA TYR A 127 -5.57 0.14 4.15
C TYR A 127 -6.74 -0.76 3.71
N PRO A 128 -7.55 -0.34 2.72
CA PRO A 128 -8.66 -1.16 2.24
C PRO A 128 -8.14 -2.38 1.49
N LEU A 129 -8.96 -3.45 1.46
CA LEU A 129 -8.70 -4.58 0.58
C LEU A 129 -9.06 -4.16 -0.85
N GLU A 130 -8.09 -4.23 -1.75
CA GLU A 130 -8.22 -3.74 -3.13
C GLU A 130 -8.13 -4.87 -4.15
N ASN A 131 -8.66 -4.61 -5.36
CA ASN A 131 -8.36 -5.42 -6.53
C ASN A 131 -6.95 -5.04 -7.02
N ILE A 132 -6.01 -5.96 -6.82
CA ILE A 132 -4.61 -5.81 -7.22
C ILE A 132 -4.27 -6.72 -8.41
N GLY A 133 -5.24 -6.99 -9.30
CA GLY A 133 -5.04 -7.82 -10.50
C GLY A 133 -3.82 -7.44 -11.35
N TRP A 134 -3.41 -6.16 -11.30
CA TRP A 134 -2.20 -5.64 -11.94
C TRP A 134 -0.90 -6.34 -11.49
N VAL A 135 -0.87 -6.96 -10.29
CA VAL A 135 0.31 -7.77 -9.88
C VAL A 135 0.46 -9.02 -10.75
N LEU A 136 -0.64 -9.55 -11.30
CA LEU A 136 -0.60 -10.66 -12.24
C LEU A 136 -0.09 -10.20 -13.62
N ASP A 137 -0.34 -8.95 -14.01
CA ASP A 137 0.28 -8.35 -15.20
C ASP A 137 1.79 -8.25 -15.04
N PHE A 138 2.24 -7.77 -13.88
CA PHE A 138 3.66 -7.78 -13.53
C PHE A 138 4.27 -9.20 -13.64
N GLU A 139 3.63 -10.21 -13.03
CA GLU A 139 4.12 -11.60 -13.10
C GLU A 139 4.21 -12.10 -14.54
N ARG A 140 3.22 -11.79 -15.40
CA ARG A 140 3.24 -12.16 -16.81
C ARG A 140 4.39 -11.49 -17.57
N ILE A 141 4.62 -10.20 -17.34
CA ILE A 141 5.72 -9.45 -17.95
C ILE A 141 7.06 -10.06 -17.49
N ALA A 142 7.24 -10.25 -16.19
CA ALA A 142 8.45 -10.83 -15.62
C ALA A 142 8.71 -12.24 -16.18
N PHE A 143 7.68 -13.08 -16.29
CA PHE A 143 7.78 -14.42 -16.85
C PHE A 143 8.16 -14.42 -18.34
N SER A 144 7.58 -13.52 -19.14
CA SER A 144 7.78 -13.49 -20.60
C SER A 144 9.24 -13.31 -21.05
N VAL A 145 10.06 -12.73 -20.18
CA VAL A 145 11.49 -12.46 -20.40
C VAL A 145 12.37 -13.12 -19.33
N ASN A 146 11.81 -14.08 -18.58
CA ASN A 146 12.49 -14.82 -17.51
C ASN A 146 13.23 -13.90 -16.51
N LEU A 147 12.56 -12.85 -16.03
CA LEU A 147 13.13 -11.94 -15.05
C LEU A 147 13.16 -12.59 -13.65
N PRO A 148 14.34 -12.69 -13.03
CA PRO A 148 14.48 -13.20 -11.67
C PRO A 148 14.03 -12.11 -10.69
N VAL A 149 12.80 -12.26 -10.19
CA VAL A 149 12.18 -11.27 -9.28
C VAL A 149 11.99 -11.79 -7.86
N THR A 150 12.28 -13.06 -7.59
CA THR A 150 12.05 -13.68 -6.27
C THR A 150 13.31 -13.63 -5.41
N LEU A 151 13.18 -13.13 -4.18
CA LEU A 151 14.26 -13.07 -3.18
C LEU A 151 14.21 -14.23 -2.19
N THR A 152 13.02 -14.56 -1.71
CA THR A 152 12.80 -15.65 -0.74
C THR A 152 11.61 -16.49 -1.18
N LYS A 153 11.50 -17.71 -0.63
CA LYS A 153 10.35 -18.60 -0.84
C LYS A 153 9.67 -18.88 0.49
N GLY A 154 8.35 -18.99 0.46
CA GLY A 154 7.50 -19.16 1.63
C GLY A 154 6.04 -19.39 1.23
N THR A 155 5.14 -19.38 2.22
CA THR A 155 3.71 -19.70 2.05
C THR A 155 2.86 -18.50 1.62
N GLN A 156 3.22 -17.29 2.04
CA GLN A 156 2.54 -16.05 1.66
C GLN A 156 3.40 -15.25 0.69
N THR A 157 2.78 -14.52 -0.25
CA THR A 157 3.53 -13.70 -1.21
C THR A 157 3.39 -12.22 -0.89
N VAL A 158 4.53 -11.55 -0.80
CA VAL A 158 4.64 -10.09 -0.65
C VAL A 158 5.51 -9.57 -1.78
N TYR A 159 5.06 -8.50 -2.42
CA TYR A 159 5.81 -7.78 -3.44
C TYR A 159 6.38 -6.50 -2.83
N LEU A 160 7.61 -6.18 -3.19
CA LEU A 160 8.27 -4.95 -2.84
C LEU A 160 8.62 -4.19 -4.11
N VAL A 161 7.91 -3.08 -4.35
CA VAL A 161 8.31 -2.12 -5.39
C VAL A 161 9.62 -1.49 -4.96
N TRP A 162 10.69 -1.82 -5.70
CA TRP A 162 12.06 -1.64 -5.27
C TRP A 162 12.88 -0.88 -6.31
N ASN A 163 13.88 -0.15 -5.83
CA ASN A 163 14.77 0.67 -6.63
C ASN A 163 16.14 0.75 -5.92
N PRO A 164 17.27 0.63 -6.63
CA PRO A 164 18.59 0.74 -6.02
C PRO A 164 18.83 2.10 -5.33
N TYR A 165 18.25 3.20 -5.81
CA TYR A 165 18.33 4.52 -5.16
C TYR A 165 17.43 4.68 -3.93
N CYS A 166 16.69 3.65 -3.52
CA CYS A 166 15.88 3.69 -2.32
C CYS A 166 16.75 3.52 -1.06
N LYS A 167 17.16 4.64 -0.43
CA LYS A 167 17.96 4.62 0.82
C LYS A 167 17.29 3.82 1.94
N VAL A 168 15.98 3.93 2.09
CA VAL A 168 15.22 3.17 3.11
C VAL A 168 15.29 1.67 2.83
N CYS A 169 15.13 1.27 1.56
CA CYS A 169 15.29 -0.11 1.13
C CYS A 169 16.72 -0.61 1.39
N TYR A 170 17.73 0.25 1.22
CA TYR A 170 19.11 -0.06 1.58
C TYR A 170 19.26 -0.36 3.07
N GLN A 171 18.87 0.62 3.90
CA GLN A 171 19.02 0.56 5.35
C GLN A 171 18.28 -0.61 5.99
N LYS A 172 17.16 -1.03 5.39
CA LYS A 172 16.29 -2.10 5.92
C LYS A 172 16.51 -3.46 5.28
N TRP A 173 17.45 -3.62 4.35
CA TRP A 173 17.62 -4.87 3.58
C TRP A 173 17.80 -6.13 4.43
N LYS A 174 18.73 -6.10 5.39
CA LYS A 174 18.99 -7.24 6.28
C LYS A 174 17.74 -7.62 7.08
N GLU A 175 17.00 -6.63 7.56
CA GLU A 175 15.75 -6.80 8.29
C GLU A 175 14.67 -7.39 7.37
N ILE A 176 14.50 -6.86 6.16
CA ILE A 176 13.55 -7.37 5.15
C ILE A 176 13.80 -8.86 4.87
N LEU A 177 15.05 -9.24 4.58
CA LEU A 177 15.40 -10.63 4.29
C LEU A 177 15.21 -11.54 5.50
N LYS A 178 15.65 -11.09 6.69
CA LYS A 178 15.47 -11.83 7.94
C LYS A 178 13.99 -12.09 8.22
N THR A 179 13.17 -11.03 8.24
CA THR A 179 11.73 -11.13 8.50
C THR A 179 11.04 -12.01 7.46
N SER A 180 11.41 -11.88 6.17
CA SER A 180 10.81 -12.71 5.12
C SER A 180 11.10 -14.20 5.34
N LYS A 181 12.33 -14.56 5.71
CA LYS A 181 12.72 -15.95 6.01
C LYS A 181 12.02 -16.47 7.28
N GLU A 182 12.07 -15.70 8.37
CA GLU A 182 11.47 -16.09 9.66
C GLU A 182 9.95 -16.26 9.59
N LYS A 183 9.27 -15.45 8.77
CA LYS A 183 7.81 -15.50 8.60
C LYS A 183 7.36 -16.39 7.44
N SER A 184 8.28 -17.10 6.78
CA SER A 184 7.98 -17.93 5.60
C SER A 184 7.21 -17.14 4.53
N VAL A 185 7.73 -15.96 4.16
CA VAL A 185 7.20 -15.11 3.10
C VAL A 185 8.01 -15.31 1.82
N THR A 186 7.31 -15.56 0.71
CA THR A 186 7.82 -15.37 -0.64
C THR A 186 7.89 -13.87 -0.92
N LEU A 187 9.08 -13.29 -0.79
CA LEU A 187 9.33 -11.90 -1.14
C LEU A 187 9.73 -11.81 -2.61
N LYS A 188 8.98 -11.04 -3.39
CA LYS A 188 9.30 -10.69 -4.77
C LYS A 188 9.58 -9.20 -4.89
N ILE A 189 10.52 -8.80 -5.75
CA ILE A 189 10.73 -7.39 -6.09
C ILE A 189 9.98 -7.04 -7.36
N ILE A 190 9.38 -5.84 -7.37
CA ILE A 190 8.91 -5.20 -8.60
C ILE A 190 9.92 -4.08 -8.89
N PRO A 191 10.84 -4.26 -9.85
CA PRO A 191 11.86 -3.26 -10.15
C PRO A 191 11.19 -2.01 -10.74
N TYR A 192 11.42 -0.86 -10.12
CA TYR A 192 10.79 0.39 -10.54
C TYR A 192 11.83 1.42 -11.01
N HIS A 193 11.93 1.58 -12.33
CA HIS A 193 12.97 2.39 -12.94
C HIS A 193 12.65 3.91 -12.99
N ASN A 194 11.39 4.32 -12.89
CA ASN A 194 10.96 5.69 -13.22
C ASN A 194 10.97 6.68 -12.04
N VAL A 195 11.66 6.34 -10.94
CA VAL A 195 11.86 7.20 -9.77
C VAL A 195 13.35 7.27 -9.47
N TYR A 196 13.83 8.43 -9.04
CA TYR A 196 15.24 8.74 -8.77
C TYR A 196 16.18 8.47 -9.96
N TYR A 197 16.62 9.53 -10.64
CA TYR A 197 17.53 9.44 -11.79
C TYR A 197 17.10 8.37 -12.81
N PRO A 198 15.95 8.53 -13.49
CA PRO A 198 15.28 7.44 -14.21
C PRO A 198 16.14 6.70 -15.25
N LEU A 199 17.05 7.40 -15.91
CA LEU A 199 17.93 6.82 -16.92
C LEU A 199 19.05 5.95 -16.29
N ASP A 200 19.76 6.50 -15.30
CA ASP A 200 20.80 5.76 -14.56
C ASP A 200 20.21 4.52 -13.88
N ASN A 201 19.03 4.69 -13.28
CA ASN A 201 18.31 3.61 -12.62
C ASN A 201 17.89 2.51 -13.60
N LEU A 202 17.36 2.88 -14.78
CA LEU A 202 17.03 1.92 -15.83
C LEU A 202 18.26 1.07 -16.20
N TYR A 203 19.43 1.69 -16.41
CA TYR A 203 20.66 0.96 -16.74
C TYR A 203 21.12 0.03 -15.63
N MET A 204 21.09 0.49 -14.37
CA MET A 204 21.45 -0.37 -13.23
C MET A 204 20.49 -1.54 -13.05
N LEU A 205 19.18 -1.31 -13.23
CA LEU A 205 18.18 -2.38 -13.16
C LEU A 205 18.36 -3.40 -14.28
N ILE A 206 18.64 -2.96 -15.52
CA ILE A 206 18.96 -3.87 -16.63
C ILE A 206 20.18 -4.73 -16.26
N TYR A 207 21.24 -4.11 -15.76
CA TYR A 207 22.46 -4.82 -15.36
C TYR A 207 22.21 -5.83 -14.23
N ILE A 208 21.53 -5.42 -13.15
CA ILE A 208 21.19 -6.30 -12.02
C ILE A 208 20.39 -7.51 -12.50
N LEU A 209 19.32 -7.26 -13.27
CA LEU A 209 18.41 -8.32 -13.71
C LEU A 209 19.10 -9.28 -14.68
N TYR A 210 19.94 -8.78 -15.59
CA TYR A 210 20.76 -9.62 -16.47
C TYR A 210 21.73 -10.51 -15.68
N LYS A 211 22.44 -9.94 -14.71
CA LYS A 211 23.36 -10.73 -13.85
C LYS A 211 22.57 -11.76 -13.02
N ALA A 212 21.42 -11.38 -12.51
CA ALA A 212 20.54 -12.23 -11.73
C ALA A 212 19.97 -13.40 -12.53
N GLN A 213 19.87 -13.31 -13.86
CA GLN A 213 19.45 -14.46 -14.69
C GLN A 213 20.47 -15.61 -14.63
N LYS A 214 21.74 -15.31 -14.30
CA LYS A 214 22.83 -16.29 -14.21
C LYS A 214 23.11 -16.71 -12.77
N GLU A 215 23.11 -15.75 -11.86
CA GLU A 215 23.58 -15.93 -10.48
C GLU A 215 22.44 -16.01 -9.45
N GLY A 216 21.21 -15.67 -9.86
CA GLY A 216 20.07 -15.50 -8.95
C GLY A 216 20.03 -14.11 -8.31
N LEU A 217 18.83 -13.54 -8.22
CA LEU A 217 18.63 -12.16 -7.75
C LEU A 217 19.17 -11.92 -6.34
N LEU A 218 18.90 -12.82 -5.40
CA LEU A 218 19.34 -12.67 -4.02
C LEU A 218 20.87 -12.58 -3.92
N SER A 219 21.59 -13.47 -4.63
CA SER A 219 23.06 -13.50 -4.62
C SER A 219 23.65 -12.21 -5.19
N VAL A 220 23.11 -11.72 -6.31
CA VAL A 220 23.55 -10.46 -6.92
C VAL A 220 23.38 -9.29 -5.95
N LEU A 221 22.20 -9.18 -5.31
CA LEU A 221 21.93 -8.09 -4.38
C LEU A 221 22.77 -8.24 -3.10
N GLU A 222 22.83 -9.42 -2.47
CA GLU A 222 23.66 -9.65 -1.28
C GLU A 222 25.12 -9.23 -1.52
N ASN A 223 25.68 -9.54 -2.70
CA ASN A 223 27.03 -9.11 -3.04
C ASN A 223 27.22 -7.58 -3.00
N TYR A 224 26.26 -6.77 -3.44
CA TYR A 224 26.40 -5.31 -3.32
C TYR A 224 26.07 -4.81 -1.91
N TYR A 225 25.03 -5.36 -1.29
CA TYR A 225 24.56 -4.90 0.01
C TYR A 225 25.53 -5.22 1.16
N GLU A 226 26.18 -6.38 1.13
CA GLU A 226 27.09 -6.81 2.20
C GLU A 226 28.50 -6.24 2.04
N ASN A 227 28.95 -6.02 0.81
CA ASN A 227 30.28 -5.48 0.53
C ASN A 227 30.33 -3.94 0.49
N SER A 228 29.27 -3.26 0.91
CA SER A 228 29.20 -1.80 0.92
C SER A 228 29.25 -1.23 2.33
N LYS A 229 30.02 -0.15 2.50
CA LYS A 229 30.19 0.53 3.80
C LYS A 229 28.94 1.29 4.20
N ASP A 230 28.32 1.97 3.24
CA ASP A 230 27.11 2.76 3.40
C ASP A 230 26.34 2.82 2.07
N PHE A 231 25.23 3.56 2.07
CA PHE A 231 24.37 3.69 0.90
C PHE A 231 25.05 4.39 -0.29
N GLY A 232 25.94 5.35 -0.03
CA GLY A 232 26.69 6.04 -1.07
C GLY A 232 27.69 5.10 -1.75
N ASP A 233 28.46 4.37 -0.95
CA ASP A 233 29.40 3.34 -1.44
C ASP A 233 28.68 2.23 -2.22
N PHE A 234 27.50 1.81 -1.75
CA PHE A 234 26.62 0.87 -2.45
C PHE A 234 26.23 1.36 -3.85
N LEU A 235 25.73 2.59 -3.95
CA LEU A 235 25.32 3.16 -5.22
C LEU A 235 26.51 3.37 -6.16
N GLU A 236 27.65 3.84 -5.65
CA GLU A 236 28.85 4.07 -6.45
C GLU A 236 29.37 2.76 -7.04
N LYS A 237 29.50 1.70 -6.22
CA LYS A 237 29.92 0.37 -6.66
C LYS A 237 28.99 -0.19 -7.72
N LEU A 238 27.69 -0.17 -7.46
CA LEU A 238 26.70 -0.67 -8.39
C LEU A 238 26.72 0.11 -9.71
N LYS A 239 26.76 1.45 -9.65
CA LYS A 239 26.79 2.31 -10.83
C LYS A 239 28.06 2.09 -11.65
N LYS A 240 29.22 2.03 -11.01
CA LYS A 240 30.51 1.78 -11.68
C LYS A 240 30.51 0.43 -12.38
N ASP A 241 30.04 -0.61 -11.69
CA ASP A 241 30.00 -1.96 -12.24
C ASP A 241 29.01 -2.09 -13.40
N ALA A 242 27.81 -1.49 -13.25
CA ALA A 242 26.81 -1.43 -14.31
C ALA A 242 27.34 -0.70 -15.55
N LEU A 243 27.90 0.51 -15.39
CA LEU A 243 28.43 1.29 -16.53
C LEU A 243 29.57 0.56 -17.26
N THR A 244 30.44 -0.12 -16.53
CA THR A 244 31.58 -0.85 -17.12
C THR A 244 31.15 -2.08 -17.93
N ASN A 245 30.03 -2.70 -17.54
CA ASN A 245 29.60 -3.97 -18.11
C ASN A 245 28.32 -3.89 -18.96
N LEU A 246 27.63 -2.73 -18.99
CA LEU A 246 26.40 -2.55 -19.77
C LEU A 246 26.59 -2.89 -21.24
N GLY A 247 27.69 -2.42 -21.84
CA GLY A 247 28.02 -2.66 -23.25
C GLY A 247 28.41 -4.12 -23.56
N LYS A 248 28.59 -4.95 -22.53
CA LYS A 248 28.87 -6.40 -22.67
C LYS A 248 27.61 -7.25 -22.57
N ILE A 249 26.46 -6.65 -22.26
CA ILE A 249 25.17 -7.35 -22.25
C ILE A 249 24.77 -7.59 -23.72
N PRO A 250 24.44 -8.83 -24.11
CA PRO A 250 23.91 -9.10 -25.44
C PRO A 250 22.72 -8.18 -25.76
N LYS A 251 22.69 -7.66 -26.99
CA LYS A 251 21.70 -6.66 -27.40
C LYS A 251 20.26 -7.14 -27.19
N ASP A 252 19.99 -8.42 -27.42
CA ASP A 252 18.67 -9.01 -27.27
C ASP A 252 18.24 -9.06 -25.80
N ASP A 253 19.13 -9.45 -24.89
CA ASP A 253 18.86 -9.42 -23.45
C ASP A 253 18.63 -7.99 -22.95
N TYR A 254 19.51 -7.06 -23.36
CA TYR A 254 19.39 -5.64 -23.01
C TYR A 254 18.03 -5.06 -23.42
N ASN A 255 17.62 -5.30 -24.67
CA ASN A 255 16.36 -4.80 -25.20
C ASN A 255 15.16 -5.47 -24.53
N SER A 256 15.22 -6.78 -24.30
CA SER A 256 14.12 -7.55 -23.69
C SER A 256 13.87 -7.12 -22.25
N ILE A 257 14.94 -7.00 -21.45
CA ILE A 257 14.85 -6.53 -20.06
C ILE A 257 14.40 -5.06 -20.03
N GLY A 258 14.96 -4.21 -20.88
CA GLY A 258 14.58 -2.80 -20.97
C GLY A 258 13.11 -2.59 -21.37
N PHE A 259 12.59 -3.41 -22.29
CA PHE A 259 11.19 -3.41 -22.68
C PHE A 259 10.28 -3.85 -21.53
N ALA A 260 10.63 -4.95 -20.84
CA ALA A 260 9.88 -5.42 -19.69
C ALA A 260 9.83 -4.37 -18.56
N LEU A 261 10.95 -3.70 -18.26
CA LEU A 261 10.98 -2.63 -17.25
C LEU A 261 10.05 -1.47 -17.60
N LYS A 262 9.97 -1.07 -18.89
CA LYS A 262 9.03 -0.04 -19.34
C LYS A 262 7.57 -0.48 -19.17
N GLN A 263 7.25 -1.74 -19.47
CA GLN A 263 5.91 -2.28 -19.26
C GLN A 263 5.56 -2.35 -17.77
N ILE A 264 6.50 -2.78 -16.91
CA ILE A 264 6.32 -2.79 -15.46
C ILE A 264 6.02 -1.37 -14.95
N TYR A 265 6.73 -0.35 -15.44
CA TYR A 265 6.40 1.04 -15.14
C TYR A 265 4.97 1.41 -15.55
N GLN A 266 4.52 1.04 -16.75
CA GLN A 266 3.16 1.34 -17.19
C GLN A 266 2.11 0.68 -16.29
N VAL A 267 2.33 -0.56 -15.87
CA VAL A 267 1.46 -1.27 -14.90
C VAL A 267 1.41 -0.52 -13.58
N LEU A 268 2.55 -0.14 -13.01
CA LEU A 268 2.61 0.63 -11.75
C LEU A 268 1.92 2.00 -11.88
N ALA A 269 2.11 2.69 -13.01
CA ALA A 269 1.50 4.00 -13.25
C ALA A 269 -0.03 3.93 -13.38
N GLN A 270 -0.55 2.89 -14.04
CA GLN A 270 -1.99 2.61 -14.09
C GLN A 270 -2.55 2.30 -12.71
N ALA A 271 -1.80 1.51 -11.91
CA ALA A 271 -2.11 1.21 -10.53
C ALA A 271 -1.85 2.36 -9.55
N LYS A 272 -1.44 3.56 -10.03
CA LYS A 272 -1.11 4.74 -9.22
C LYS A 272 0.00 4.55 -8.17
N VAL A 273 0.88 3.59 -8.40
CA VAL A 273 2.06 3.34 -7.56
C VAL A 273 3.25 4.13 -8.09
N PHE A 274 3.54 5.28 -7.46
CA PHE A 274 4.62 6.19 -7.88
C PHE A 274 5.78 6.29 -6.90
N THR A 275 5.75 5.55 -5.80
CA THR A 275 6.70 5.70 -4.70
C THR A 275 7.41 4.39 -4.39
N VAL A 276 8.68 4.47 -4.00
CA VAL A 276 9.46 3.37 -3.43
C VAL A 276 9.94 3.75 -2.02
N PRO A 277 10.00 2.80 -1.06
CA PRO A 277 9.44 1.45 -1.17
C PRO A 277 7.91 1.48 -1.20
N THR A 278 7.29 0.55 -1.93
CA THR A 278 5.87 0.24 -1.76
C THR A 278 5.74 -1.25 -1.55
N THR A 279 5.02 -1.65 -0.50
CA THR A 279 4.75 -3.07 -0.24
C THR A 279 3.37 -3.44 -0.75
N VAL A 280 3.24 -4.57 -1.45
CA VAL A 280 1.96 -5.11 -1.88
C VAL A 280 1.80 -6.51 -1.34
N ARG A 281 0.77 -6.72 -0.53
CA ARG A 281 0.47 -8.02 0.07
C ARG A 281 -0.65 -8.69 -0.71
N LEU A 282 -0.37 -9.87 -1.23
CA LEU A 282 -1.35 -10.67 -1.96
C LEU A 282 -2.07 -11.62 -0.99
N LEU A 283 -3.41 -11.57 -0.98
CA LEU A 283 -4.24 -12.42 -0.11
C LEU A 283 -4.99 -13.49 -0.89
N GLU A 284 -5.64 -13.11 -1.98
CA GLU A 284 -6.45 -14.02 -2.79
C GLU A 284 -6.07 -13.92 -4.25
N VAL A 285 -5.99 -15.07 -4.93
CA VAL A 285 -5.74 -15.15 -6.37
C VAL A 285 -6.75 -16.09 -6.99
N LYS A 286 -7.47 -15.59 -8.01
CA LYS A 286 -8.28 -16.40 -8.92
C LYS A 286 -7.71 -16.24 -10.32
N THR A 287 -6.61 -16.96 -10.60
CA THR A 287 -5.82 -16.82 -11.83
C THR A 287 -6.64 -16.98 -13.10
N ARG A 288 -7.61 -17.92 -13.12
CA ARG A 288 -8.51 -18.14 -14.27
C ARG A 288 -9.36 -16.93 -14.63
N LEU A 289 -9.61 -16.04 -13.67
CA LEU A 289 -10.42 -14.83 -13.83
C LEU A 289 -9.57 -13.57 -13.91
N GLY A 290 -8.23 -13.68 -13.81
CA GLY A 290 -7.35 -12.51 -13.73
C GLY A 290 -7.58 -11.64 -12.48
N LEU A 291 -8.20 -12.19 -11.43
CA LEU A 291 -8.54 -11.45 -10.23
C LEU A 291 -7.53 -11.74 -9.12
N ALA A 292 -7.05 -10.68 -8.48
CA ALA A 292 -6.24 -10.77 -7.27
C ALA A 292 -6.74 -9.72 -6.27
N LYS A 293 -6.79 -10.08 -4.98
CA LYS A 293 -7.11 -9.15 -3.89
C LYS A 293 -5.98 -9.06 -2.89
N GLY A 294 -5.77 -7.87 -2.33
CA GLY A 294 -4.72 -7.63 -1.38
C GLY A 294 -4.63 -6.19 -0.92
N TYR A 295 -3.52 -5.85 -0.26
CA TYR A 295 -3.27 -4.54 0.30
C TYR A 295 -2.08 -3.88 -0.39
N VAL A 296 -2.17 -2.56 -0.63
CA VAL A 296 -1.07 -1.75 -1.17
C VAL A 296 -0.65 -0.73 -0.12
N TYR A 297 0.63 -0.76 0.28
CA TYR A 297 1.20 0.09 1.31
C TYR A 297 2.20 1.06 0.67
N ILE A 298 1.71 2.20 0.17
CA ILE A 298 2.52 3.21 -0.52
C ILE A 298 3.51 3.87 0.44
N GLY A 299 4.79 3.90 0.07
CA GLY A 299 5.85 4.51 0.88
C GLY A 299 6.22 3.71 2.14
N GLU A 300 5.67 2.51 2.33
CA GLU A 300 5.82 1.71 3.53
C GLU A 300 6.45 0.34 3.24
N LEU A 301 7.32 -0.09 4.16
CA LEU A 301 7.89 -1.44 4.21
C LEU A 301 7.11 -2.29 5.21
N LYS A 302 6.25 -3.19 4.72
CA LYS A 302 5.41 -4.07 5.54
C LYS A 302 5.54 -5.52 5.12
N ILE A 303 6.63 -6.14 5.53
CA ILE A 303 6.92 -7.56 5.24
C ILE A 303 6.13 -8.49 6.16
N GLU A 304 5.68 -7.99 7.32
CA GLU A 304 4.91 -8.78 8.27
C GLU A 304 3.52 -9.13 7.73
N PRO A 305 3.06 -10.37 7.93
CA PRO A 305 1.64 -10.67 7.78
C PRO A 305 0.86 -9.87 8.82
N SER A 306 -0.14 -9.08 8.38
CA SER A 306 -1.13 -8.48 9.28
C SER A 306 -1.73 -9.57 10.18
N PRO A 307 -1.89 -9.29 11.49
CA PRO A 307 -2.55 -10.19 12.43
C PRO A 307 -3.97 -10.54 12.02
#